data_AF-A0A519JU70-F1
#
_entry.id   AF-A0A519JU70-F1
#
_cell.length_a   1.000
_cell.length_b   1.000
_cell.length_c   1.000
_cell.angle_alpha   90.00
_cell.angle_beta   90.00
_cell.angle_gamma   90.00
#
_symmetry.space_group_name_H-M   'P 1'
#
loop_
_entity.id
_entity.type
_entity.pdbx_description
1 polymer ?
#
loop_
_entity_poly.entity_id
_entity_poly.type
_entity_poly.pdbx_seq_one_letter_code
_entity_poly.pdbx_strand_id
1 'polypeptide(L)'
;MRNLTIYLTGALCLFLSRTMAQENNEKAESMTFEHKAMLIGNKIEAITKEEKAALKLEVESVNKQLETGAITKEQADEKKQKLAEARAKSIENRVAEAQLELNQLVKDKVDGKIKEQDSTKVYGWKFDTTRHNRELNGETPTTSQFVLAGGVNNLVTKGSVANSDFGYLRSVFYEWGVTYNTRIFRENN
;
A
#
# COMPACT_ATOMS: atom_id res chain seq x y z
N MET A 1 -24.51 -36.13 -25.20
CA MET A 1 -23.16 -35.53 -25.19
C MET A 1 -23.12 -34.13 -25.80
N ARG A 2 -23.66 -33.91 -27.01
CA ARG A 2 -23.57 -32.63 -27.74
C ARG A 2 -24.20 -31.41 -27.03
N ASN A 3 -25.26 -31.62 -26.24
CA ASN A 3 -25.92 -30.53 -25.52
C ASN A 3 -25.17 -30.16 -24.24
N LEU A 4 -24.58 -31.14 -23.54
CA LEU A 4 -23.78 -30.90 -22.33
C LEU A 4 -22.53 -30.07 -22.64
N THR A 5 -21.87 -30.35 -23.76
CA THR A 5 -20.69 -29.61 -24.21
C THR A 5 -21.02 -28.14 -24.47
N ILE A 6 -22.20 -27.83 -25.04
CA ILE A 6 -22.63 -26.44 -25.32
C ILE A 6 -22.84 -25.66 -24.02
N TYR A 7 -23.50 -26.26 -23.02
CA TYR A 7 -23.70 -25.62 -21.72
C TYR A 7 -22.38 -25.42 -20.97
N LEU A 8 -21.47 -26.40 -21.03
CA LEU A 8 -20.16 -26.32 -20.39
C LEU A 8 -19.30 -25.19 -21.00
N THR A 9 -19.29 -25.07 -22.32
CA THR A 9 -18.57 -23.98 -23.01
C THR A 9 -19.16 -22.61 -22.71
N GLY A 10 -20.49 -22.51 -22.60
CA GLY A 10 -21.15 -21.26 -22.22
C GLY A 10 -20.85 -20.84 -20.78
N ALA A 11 -20.88 -21.79 -19.84
CA ALA A 11 -20.53 -21.54 -18.44
C ALA A 11 -19.06 -21.12 -18.27
N LEU A 12 -18.13 -21.76 -19.02
CA LEU A 12 -16.71 -21.40 -19.01
C LEU A 12 -16.49 -19.98 -19.57
N CYS A 13 -17.16 -19.61 -20.67
CA CYS A 13 -17.07 -18.26 -21.22
C CYS A 13 -17.58 -17.19 -20.25
N LEU A 14 -18.69 -17.43 -19.56
CA LEU A 14 -19.22 -16.51 -18.55
C LEU A 14 -18.27 -16.39 -17.34
N PHE A 15 -17.62 -17.49 -16.94
CA PHE A 15 -16.64 -17.47 -15.85
C PHE A 15 -15.38 -16.69 -16.23
N LEU A 16 -14.81 -16.93 -17.42
CA LEU A 16 -13.66 -16.20 -17.94
C LEU A 16 -13.94 -14.70 -18.12
N SER A 17 -15.16 -14.35 -18.54
CA SER A 17 -15.57 -12.95 -18.68
C SER A 17 -15.60 -12.24 -17.33
N ARG A 18 -16.03 -12.92 -16.26
CA ARG A 18 -16.04 -12.35 -14.90
C ARG A 18 -14.64 -12.20 -14.32
N THR A 19 -13.73 -13.14 -14.54
CA THR A 19 -12.35 -13.04 -14.03
C THR A 19 -11.57 -11.92 -14.72
N MET A 20 -11.74 -11.74 -16.04
CA MET A 20 -11.05 -10.67 -16.78
C MET A 20 -11.64 -9.27 -16.50
N ALA A 21 -12.93 -9.18 -16.17
CA ALA A 21 -13.54 -7.90 -15.78
C ALA A 21 -13.11 -7.46 -14.37
N GLN A 22 -12.92 -8.40 -13.44
CA GLN A 22 -12.52 -8.10 -12.06
C GLN A 22 -11.05 -7.64 -11.97
N GLU A 23 -10.14 -8.26 -12.74
CA GLU A 23 -8.71 -7.88 -12.73
C GLU A 23 -8.45 -6.46 -13.30
N ASN A 24 -9.28 -6.00 -14.23
CA ASN A 24 -9.15 -4.68 -14.84
C ASN A 24 -9.82 -3.55 -14.03
N ASN A 25 -10.88 -3.85 -13.26
CA ASN A 25 -11.58 -2.84 -12.47
C ASN A 25 -10.91 -2.58 -11.10
N GLU A 26 -10.22 -3.59 -10.54
CA GLU A 26 -9.52 -3.46 -9.24
C GLU A 26 -8.21 -2.66 -9.35
N LYS A 27 -7.58 -2.59 -10.53
CA LYS A 27 -6.42 -1.71 -10.79
C LYS A 27 -6.81 -0.24 -10.97
N ALA A 28 -8.07 0.04 -11.31
CA ALA A 28 -8.56 1.38 -11.60
C ALA A 28 -9.13 2.10 -10.36
N GLU A 29 -9.61 1.37 -9.36
CA GLU A 29 -10.22 1.95 -8.17
C GLU A 29 -9.32 1.77 -6.93
N SER A 30 -9.00 2.90 -6.30
CA SER A 30 -8.27 3.04 -5.01
C SER A 30 -6.74 2.93 -5.02
N MET A 31 -6.04 3.72 -5.85
CA MET A 31 -4.73 4.18 -5.38
C MET A 31 -4.95 4.93 -4.05
N THR A 32 -4.43 4.37 -2.96
CA THR A 32 -4.54 4.95 -1.62
C THR A 32 -3.96 6.37 -1.62
N PHE A 33 -4.38 7.19 -0.66
CA PHE A 33 -3.83 8.52 -0.48
C PHE A 33 -2.29 8.47 -0.42
N GLU A 34 -1.74 7.52 0.33
CA GLU A 34 -0.30 7.31 0.46
C GLU A 34 0.38 7.01 -0.88
N HIS A 35 -0.22 6.15 -1.71
CA HIS A 35 0.36 5.81 -3.01
C HIS A 35 0.37 7.04 -3.94
N LYS A 36 -0.71 7.82 -3.97
CA LYS A 36 -0.78 9.05 -4.77
C LYS A 36 0.22 10.10 -4.26
N ALA A 37 0.33 10.27 -2.95
CA ALA A 37 1.30 11.19 -2.34
C ALA A 37 2.75 10.78 -2.67
N MET A 38 3.05 9.48 -2.63
CA MET A 38 4.35 8.93 -3.01
C MET A 38 4.69 9.23 -4.48
N LEU A 39 3.74 9.05 -5.40
CA LEU A 39 3.95 9.36 -6.83
C LEU A 39 4.26 10.85 -7.06
N ILE A 40 3.53 11.74 -6.38
CA ILE A 40 3.77 13.19 -6.47
C ILE A 40 5.13 13.56 -5.87
N GLY A 41 5.51 12.97 -4.73
CA GLY A 41 6.83 13.16 -4.14
C GLY A 41 7.97 12.73 -5.09
N ASN A 42 7.84 11.55 -5.70
CA ASN A 42 8.80 11.05 -6.68
C ASN A 42 8.89 11.95 -7.93
N LYS A 43 7.75 12.50 -8.37
CA LYS A 43 7.68 13.46 -9.49
C LYS A 43 8.45 14.74 -9.18
N ILE A 44 8.29 15.30 -7.97
CA ILE A 44 9.06 16.47 -7.51
C ILE A 44 10.55 16.16 -7.50
N GLU A 45 10.93 15.01 -6.95
CA GLU A 45 12.33 14.59 -6.90
C GLU A 45 12.93 14.44 -8.32
N ALA A 46 12.20 13.80 -9.24
CA ALA A 46 12.61 13.63 -10.63
C ALA A 46 12.81 14.98 -11.33
N ILE A 47 11.87 15.93 -11.19
CA ILE A 47 11.99 17.29 -11.73
C ILE A 47 13.29 17.95 -11.26
N THR A 48 13.58 17.89 -9.95
CA THR A 48 14.79 18.53 -9.43
C THR A 48 16.07 17.84 -9.91
N LYS A 49 16.07 16.51 -10.07
CA LYS A 49 17.22 15.75 -10.58
C LYS A 49 17.49 16.04 -12.06
N GLU A 50 16.44 16.03 -12.88
CA GLU A 50 16.53 16.32 -14.32
C GLU A 50 17.07 17.73 -14.57
N GLU A 51 16.49 18.74 -13.92
CA GLU A 51 16.88 20.14 -14.12
C GLU A 51 18.30 20.42 -13.61
N LYS A 52 18.71 19.81 -12.49
CA LYS A 52 20.09 19.91 -11.99
C LYS A 52 21.09 19.20 -12.92
N ALA A 53 20.73 18.05 -13.47
CA ALA A 53 21.58 17.34 -14.42
C ALA A 53 21.74 18.14 -15.72
N ALA A 54 20.66 18.73 -16.24
CA ALA A 54 20.70 19.59 -17.41
C ALA A 54 21.56 20.84 -17.15
N LEU A 55 21.40 21.51 -16.01
CA LEU A 55 22.22 22.66 -15.63
C LEU A 55 23.71 22.29 -15.58
N LYS A 56 24.05 21.11 -15.04
CA LYS A 56 25.44 20.64 -14.99
C LYS A 56 26.04 20.50 -16.39
N LEU A 57 25.30 19.91 -17.34
CA LEU A 57 25.75 19.76 -18.73
C LEU A 57 25.93 21.12 -19.43
N GLU A 58 25.01 22.05 -19.20
CA GLU A 58 25.08 23.41 -19.77
C GLU A 58 26.28 24.18 -19.21
N VAL A 59 26.52 24.12 -17.90
CA VAL A 59 27.67 24.75 -17.25
C VAL A 59 28.99 24.13 -17.71
N GLU A 60 29.05 22.81 -17.89
CA GLU A 60 30.22 22.12 -18.46
C GLU A 60 30.49 22.58 -19.90
N SER A 61 29.45 22.79 -20.72
CA SER A 61 29.61 23.35 -22.06
C SER A 61 30.20 24.76 -22.03
N VAL A 62 29.71 25.61 -21.12
CA VAL A 62 30.25 26.97 -20.93
C VAL A 62 31.71 26.92 -20.46
N ASN A 63 32.07 26.00 -19.57
CA ASN A 63 33.46 25.82 -19.13
C ASN A 63 34.37 25.40 -20.29
N LYS A 64 33.94 24.47 -21.16
CA LYS A 64 34.69 24.08 -22.36
C LYS A 64 34.89 25.26 -23.32
N GLN A 65 33.90 26.13 -23.47
CA GLN A 65 34.02 27.36 -24.27
C GLN A 65 35.04 28.34 -23.67
N LEU A 66 35.11 28.43 -22.34
CA LEU A 66 36.11 29.25 -21.65
C LEU A 66 37.53 28.66 -21.79
N GLU A 67 37.68 27.34 -21.66
CA GLU A 67 38.97 26.63 -21.81
C GLU A 67 39.52 26.73 -23.24
N THR A 68 38.64 26.70 -24.25
CA THR A 68 39.01 26.87 -25.66
C THR A 68 39.26 28.35 -26.03
N GLY A 69 39.08 29.29 -25.10
CA GLY A 69 39.28 30.72 -25.33
C GLY A 69 38.20 31.37 -26.22
N ALA A 70 37.08 30.68 -26.48
CA ALA A 70 35.99 31.19 -27.31
C ALA A 70 35.17 32.28 -26.61
N ILE A 71 35.25 32.38 -25.28
CA ILE A 71 34.57 33.40 -24.45
C ILE A 71 35.51 33.90 -23.35
N THR A 72 35.28 35.13 -22.87
CA THR A 72 36.01 35.67 -21.71
C THR A 72 35.45 35.14 -20.39
N LYS A 73 36.21 35.32 -19.30
CA LYS A 73 35.77 34.91 -17.96
C LYS A 73 34.49 35.63 -17.54
N GLU A 74 34.37 36.93 -17.82
CA GLU A 74 33.17 37.71 -17.49
C GLU A 74 31.94 37.20 -18.26
N GLN A 75 32.10 36.87 -19.55
CA GLN A 75 31.03 36.32 -20.38
C GLN A 75 30.61 34.91 -19.94
N ALA A 76 31.56 34.09 -19.48
CA ALA A 76 31.29 32.76 -18.95
C ALA A 76 30.49 32.83 -17.65
N ASP A 77 30.85 33.74 -16.75
CA ASP A 77 30.18 33.93 -15.48
C ASP A 77 28.74 34.47 -15.67
N GLU A 78 28.55 35.43 -16.57
CA GLU A 78 27.21 35.95 -16.91
C GLU A 78 26.32 34.86 -17.52
N LYS A 79 26.86 34.03 -18.43
CA LYS A 79 26.11 32.90 -19.03
C LYS A 79 25.72 31.86 -17.98
N LYS A 80 26.63 31.49 -17.09
CA LYS A 80 26.35 30.52 -16.01
C LYS A 80 25.24 31.04 -15.08
N GLN A 81 25.28 32.33 -14.75
CA GLN A 81 24.26 32.95 -13.91
C GLN A 81 22.89 32.92 -14.60
N LYS A 82 22.79 33.32 -15.87
CA LYS A 82 21.53 33.27 -16.63
C LYS A 82 20.98 31.85 -16.76
N LEU A 83 21.83 30.85 -16.99
CA LEU A 83 21.44 29.44 -17.03
C LEU A 83 20.91 28.97 -15.67
N ALA A 84 21.60 29.32 -14.58
CA ALA A 84 21.16 28.98 -13.23
C ALA A 84 19.81 29.62 -12.89
N GLU A 85 19.61 30.90 -13.20
CA GLU A 85 18.34 31.61 -12.98
C GLU A 85 17.19 31.00 -13.80
N ALA A 86 17.43 30.69 -15.08
CA ALA A 86 16.43 30.07 -15.94
C ALA A 86 16.01 28.68 -15.42
N ARG A 87 16.98 27.86 -15.02
CA ARG A 87 16.74 26.51 -14.47
C ARG A 87 16.08 26.57 -13.10
N ALA A 88 16.49 27.50 -12.23
CA ALA A 88 15.85 27.73 -10.94
C ALA A 88 14.37 28.08 -11.11
N LYS A 89 14.05 28.98 -12.05
CA LYS A 89 12.66 29.35 -12.39
C LYS A 89 11.87 28.17 -12.96
N SER A 90 12.49 27.32 -13.79
CA SER A 90 11.84 26.09 -14.28
C SER A 90 11.49 25.13 -13.15
N ILE A 91 12.44 24.90 -12.22
CA ILE A 91 12.22 24.06 -11.04
C ILE A 91 11.08 24.64 -10.20
N GLU A 92 11.10 25.93 -9.91
CA GLU A 92 10.08 26.60 -9.10
C GLU A 92 8.68 26.40 -9.69
N ASN A 93 8.51 26.66 -10.99
CA ASN A 93 7.22 26.50 -11.66
C ASN A 93 6.74 25.04 -11.65
N ARG A 94 7.59 24.09 -12.06
CA ARG A 94 7.23 22.66 -12.15
C ARG A 94 6.97 22.04 -10.78
N VAL A 95 7.73 22.43 -9.77
CA VAL A 95 7.53 21.98 -8.38
C VAL A 95 6.27 22.61 -7.79
N ALA A 96 5.97 23.88 -8.09
CA ALA A 96 4.74 24.54 -7.65
C ALA A 96 3.49 23.83 -8.18
N GLU A 97 3.50 23.41 -9.46
CA GLU A 97 2.41 22.62 -10.05
C GLU A 97 2.21 21.27 -9.33
N ALA A 98 3.29 20.54 -9.07
CA ALA A 98 3.23 19.27 -8.35
C ALA A 98 2.81 19.45 -6.88
N GLN A 99 3.22 20.54 -6.24
CA GLN A 99 2.78 20.88 -4.88
C GLN A 99 1.29 21.23 -4.83
N LEU A 100 0.76 21.87 -5.88
CA LEU A 100 -0.67 22.15 -6.00
C LEU A 100 -1.46 20.84 -6.14
N GLU A 101 -0.96 19.90 -6.93
CA GLU A 101 -1.51 18.54 -7.05
C GLU A 101 -1.55 17.83 -5.69
N LEU A 102 -0.46 17.91 -4.91
CA LEU A 102 -0.40 17.35 -3.56
C LEU A 102 -1.40 18.02 -2.61
N ASN A 103 -1.51 19.34 -2.66
CA ASN A 103 -2.45 20.10 -1.83
C ASN A 103 -3.91 19.71 -2.15
N GLN A 104 -4.21 19.49 -3.44
CA GLN A 104 -5.54 19.04 -3.85
C GLN A 104 -5.83 17.62 -3.33
N LEU A 105 -4.85 16.72 -3.42
CA LEU A 105 -4.95 15.37 -2.87
C LEU A 105 -5.23 15.38 -1.35
N VAL A 106 -4.55 16.26 -0.60
CA VAL A 106 -4.78 16.44 0.84
C VAL A 106 -6.18 16.98 1.11
N LYS A 107 -6.66 17.96 0.33
CA LYS A 107 -8.04 18.46 0.44
C LYS A 107 -9.07 17.34 0.22
N ASP A 108 -8.90 16.56 -0.84
CA ASP A 108 -9.83 15.45 -1.14
C ASP A 108 -9.80 14.34 -0.08
N LYS A 109 -8.68 14.18 0.63
CA LYS A 109 -8.57 13.29 1.80
C LYS A 109 -9.31 13.85 3.03
N VAL A 110 -9.13 15.13 3.35
CA VAL A 110 -9.78 15.81 4.47
C VAL A 110 -11.30 15.89 4.25
N ASP A 111 -11.74 16.15 3.03
CA ASP A 111 -13.15 16.19 2.64
C ASP A 111 -13.81 14.79 2.61
N GLY A 112 -13.07 13.72 2.90
CA GLY A 112 -13.59 12.36 2.98
C GLY A 112 -13.96 11.73 1.63
N LYS A 113 -13.53 12.32 0.51
CA LYS A 113 -13.73 11.73 -0.84
C LYS A 113 -12.85 10.50 -1.05
N ILE A 114 -11.70 10.44 -0.38
CA ILE A 114 -10.80 9.29 -0.38
C ILE A 114 -11.13 8.40 0.82
N LYS A 115 -11.98 7.39 0.59
CA LYS A 115 -12.24 6.35 1.59
C LYS A 115 -11.04 5.42 1.66
N GLU A 116 -10.35 5.40 2.78
CA GLU A 116 -9.39 4.34 3.09
C GLU A 116 -10.18 3.08 3.44
N GLN A 117 -9.95 2.04 2.65
CA GLN A 117 -10.49 0.73 2.96
C GLN A 117 -9.64 0.15 4.10
N ASP A 118 -10.17 0.20 5.32
CA ASP A 118 -9.57 -0.51 6.44
C ASP A 118 -9.53 -2.00 6.06
N SER A 119 -8.30 -2.53 5.97
CA SER A 119 -8.06 -3.89 5.50
C SER A 119 -8.39 -4.96 6.56
N THR A 120 -8.90 -4.54 7.72
CA THR A 120 -9.32 -5.43 8.81
C THR A 120 -10.55 -6.26 8.42
N LYS A 121 -10.34 -7.38 7.72
CA LYS A 121 -11.39 -8.37 7.44
C LYS A 121 -11.52 -9.36 8.59
N VAL A 122 -12.52 -9.15 9.45
CA VAL A 122 -12.87 -10.08 10.52
C VAL A 122 -13.76 -11.19 9.96
N TYR A 123 -13.24 -12.41 9.86
CA TYR A 123 -14.02 -13.60 9.55
C TYR A 123 -14.37 -14.34 10.84
N GLY A 124 -15.66 -14.40 11.19
CA GLY A 124 -16.15 -15.15 12.34
C GLY A 124 -16.91 -16.40 11.91
N TRP A 125 -16.47 -17.58 12.38
CA TRP A 125 -17.23 -18.82 12.25
C TRP A 125 -17.83 -19.18 13.61
N LYS A 126 -19.17 -19.25 13.67
CA LYS A 126 -19.91 -19.78 14.81
C LYS A 126 -20.31 -21.21 14.50
N PHE A 127 -19.69 -22.17 15.17
CA PHE A 127 -20.16 -23.55 15.19
C PHE A 127 -21.14 -23.71 16.35
N ASP A 128 -22.43 -23.76 16.05
CA ASP A 128 -23.44 -24.15 17.03
C ASP A 128 -23.47 -25.67 17.09
N THR A 129 -22.86 -26.24 18.13
CA THR A 129 -22.97 -27.67 18.39
C THR A 129 -24.26 -27.90 19.16
N THR A 130 -25.29 -28.40 18.46
CA THR A 130 -26.53 -28.87 19.10
C THR A 130 -26.16 -29.89 20.17
N ARG A 131 -26.15 -29.45 21.43
CA ARG A 131 -25.88 -30.32 22.57
C ARG A 131 -27.02 -31.33 22.66
N HIS A 132 -26.72 -32.61 22.43
CA HIS A 132 -27.58 -33.68 22.91
C HIS A 132 -27.70 -33.54 24.42
N ASN A 133 -28.93 -33.38 24.89
CA ASN A 133 -29.29 -33.24 26.30
C ASN A 133 -28.96 -34.55 27.03
N ARG A 134 -27.70 -34.71 27.44
CA ARG A 134 -27.33 -35.65 28.50
C ARG A 134 -27.68 -34.96 29.81
N GLU A 135 -28.66 -35.50 30.53
CA GLU A 135 -28.92 -35.16 31.93
C GLU A 135 -27.65 -35.46 32.75
N LEU A 136 -26.76 -34.47 32.82
CA LEU A 136 -25.65 -34.45 33.75
C LEU A 136 -26.21 -33.91 35.07
N ASN A 137 -26.61 -34.81 35.96
CA ASN A 137 -26.94 -34.46 37.33
C ASN A 137 -25.68 -33.91 38.01
N GLY A 138 -25.65 -32.58 38.23
CA GLY A 138 -24.63 -31.85 38.97
C GLY A 138 -23.72 -30.98 38.10
N GLU A 139 -23.62 -29.69 38.45
CA GLU A 139 -22.63 -28.78 37.87
C GLU A 139 -21.22 -29.25 38.24
N THR A 140 -20.32 -29.37 37.25
CA THR A 140 -18.93 -29.76 37.53
C THR A 140 -18.22 -28.64 38.32
N PRO A 141 -17.55 -28.95 39.45
CA PRO A 141 -16.94 -27.94 40.32
C PRO A 141 -15.73 -27.22 39.70
N THR A 142 -15.17 -27.75 38.60
CA THR A 142 -14.06 -27.17 37.86
C THR A 142 -14.37 -27.17 36.37
N THR A 143 -14.33 -25.98 35.75
CA THR A 143 -14.40 -25.82 34.29
C THR A 143 -13.00 -25.54 33.77
N SER A 144 -12.50 -26.34 32.84
CA SER A 144 -11.27 -26.07 32.11
C SER A 144 -11.55 -25.63 30.68
N GLN A 145 -10.80 -24.64 30.20
CA GLN A 145 -10.86 -24.16 28.82
C GLN A 145 -9.44 -24.19 28.24
N PHE A 146 -9.27 -24.86 27.11
CA PHE A 146 -8.04 -24.80 26.34
C PHE A 146 -8.15 -23.62 25.37
N VAL A 147 -7.19 -22.70 25.44
CA VAL A 147 -7.13 -21.50 24.60
C VAL A 147 -5.93 -21.63 23.67
N LEU A 148 -6.19 -21.40 22.38
CA LEU A 148 -5.17 -21.39 21.36
C LEU A 148 -5.29 -20.13 20.53
N ALA A 149 -4.20 -19.38 20.41
CA ALA A 149 -4.11 -18.20 19.57
C ALA A 149 -2.92 -18.36 18.62
N GLY A 150 -3.12 -17.97 17.37
CA GLY A 150 -2.04 -17.94 16.39
C GLY A 150 -2.33 -16.88 15.35
N GLY A 151 -1.28 -16.24 14.85
CA GLY A 151 -1.42 -15.19 13.86
C GLY A 151 -0.12 -14.87 13.16
N VAL A 152 -0.23 -14.13 12.06
CA VAL A 152 0.88 -13.72 11.21
C VAL A 152 0.85 -12.19 11.10
N ASN A 153 1.95 -11.53 11.42
CA ASN A 153 2.12 -10.08 11.26
C ASN A 153 2.99 -9.84 10.01
N ASN A 154 2.34 -9.67 8.86
CA ASN A 154 3.04 -9.35 7.61
C ASN A 154 2.94 -7.84 7.34
N LEU A 155 4.08 -7.17 7.16
CA LEU A 155 4.15 -5.77 6.76
C LEU A 155 3.88 -5.66 5.26
N VAL A 156 2.84 -4.92 4.87
CA VAL A 156 2.51 -4.71 3.46
C VAL A 156 3.39 -3.60 2.90
N THR A 157 4.36 -3.95 2.05
CA THR A 157 5.16 -2.96 1.32
C THR A 157 4.70 -2.91 -0.13
N LYS A 158 4.35 -1.72 -0.64
CA LYS A 158 3.96 -1.47 -2.05
C LYS A 158 2.78 -2.31 -2.54
N GLY A 159 1.68 -2.38 -1.77
CA GLY A 159 0.38 -2.88 -2.25
C GLY A 159 0.31 -4.37 -2.57
N SER A 160 1.39 -5.13 -2.33
CA SER A 160 1.36 -6.58 -2.44
C SER A 160 2.03 -7.18 -1.21
N VAL A 161 1.34 -8.12 -0.56
CA VAL A 161 2.02 -9.03 0.38
C VAL A 161 3.07 -9.83 -0.40
N ALA A 162 2.80 -10.09 -1.70
CA ALA A 162 3.50 -10.92 -2.70
C ALA A 162 4.90 -10.44 -3.19
N ASN A 163 5.35 -9.22 -2.87
CA ASN A 163 6.62 -8.68 -3.38
C ASN A 163 7.30 -7.69 -2.40
N SER A 164 7.18 -7.92 -1.08
CA SER A 164 7.92 -7.15 -0.08
C SER A 164 9.34 -7.70 0.14
N ASP A 165 10.31 -6.82 0.41
CA ASP A 165 11.70 -7.18 0.80
C ASP A 165 11.79 -8.00 2.12
N PHE A 166 10.65 -8.35 2.70
CA PHE A 166 10.49 -9.13 3.91
C PHE A 166 9.75 -10.44 3.57
N GLY A 167 10.31 -11.59 3.95
CA GLY A 167 9.71 -12.89 3.67
C GLY A 167 8.34 -13.09 4.32
N TYR A 168 7.43 -13.78 3.62
CA TYR A 168 6.14 -14.24 4.16
C TYR A 168 6.38 -15.02 5.44
N LEU A 169 5.56 -14.78 6.47
CA LEU A 169 5.57 -15.55 7.71
C LEU A 169 6.83 -15.32 8.57
N ARG A 170 7.59 -14.24 8.37
CA ARG A 170 8.75 -13.95 9.25
C ARG A 170 8.35 -13.59 10.68
N SER A 171 7.13 -13.07 10.88
CA SER A 171 6.56 -12.81 12.21
C SER A 171 5.28 -13.64 12.36
N VAL A 172 5.44 -14.84 12.90
CA VAL A 172 4.34 -15.69 13.35
C VAL A 172 4.35 -15.73 14.86
N PHE A 173 3.18 -15.70 15.48
CA PHE A 173 3.03 -15.98 16.90
C PHE A 173 2.09 -17.17 17.08
N TYR A 174 2.37 -17.96 18.11
CA TYR A 174 1.54 -19.07 18.54
C TYR A 174 1.56 -19.09 20.07
N GLU A 175 0.38 -19.03 20.66
CA GLU A 175 0.17 -19.02 22.08
C GLU A 175 -0.87 -20.10 22.41
N TRP A 176 -0.61 -20.84 23.48
CA TRP A 176 -1.52 -21.82 24.01
C TRP A 176 -1.59 -21.66 25.52
N GLY A 177 -2.77 -21.84 26.08
CA GLY A 177 -3.02 -21.69 27.50
C GLY A 177 -4.15 -22.57 27.96
N VAL A 178 -4.14 -22.91 29.24
CA VAL A 178 -5.25 -23.61 29.88
C VAL A 178 -5.79 -22.74 30.99
N THR A 179 -7.06 -22.42 30.93
CA THR A 179 -7.77 -21.66 31.96
C THR A 179 -8.59 -22.62 32.80
N TYR A 180 -8.47 -22.52 34.12
CA TYR A 180 -9.27 -23.31 35.06
C TYR A 180 -10.11 -22.36 35.90
N ASN A 181 -11.41 -22.62 35.97
CA ASN A 181 -12.33 -21.96 36.89
C ASN A 181 -12.87 -23.01 37.85
N THR A 182 -12.39 -22.98 39.10
CA THR A 182 -12.77 -23.92 40.15
C THR A 182 -13.45 -23.15 41.28
N ARG A 183 -14.64 -23.61 41.70
CA ARG A 183 -15.28 -23.08 42.91
C ARG A 183 -14.53 -23.58 44.15
N ILE A 184 -14.23 -22.67 45.08
CA ILE A 184 -13.47 -23.01 46.31
C ILE A 184 -14.38 -23.66 47.36
N PHE A 185 -15.66 -23.29 47.39
CA PHE A 185 -16.67 -23.82 48.31
C PHE A 185 -17.75 -24.62 47.57
N ARG A 186 -18.28 -25.68 48.20
CA ARG A 186 -19.27 -26.58 47.60
C ARG A 186 -20.66 -25.95 47.40
N GLU A 187 -20.98 -24.89 48.15
CA GLU A 187 -22.35 -24.37 48.30
C GLU A 187 -22.48 -22.85 48.09
N ASN A 188 -21.38 -22.11 47.88
CA ASN A 188 -21.44 -20.65 47.68
C ASN A 188 -20.30 -20.16 46.79
N ASN A 189 -20.58 -19.10 46.03
CA ASN A 189 -19.62 -18.39 45.18
C ASN A 189 -18.88 -17.32 45.99
#